data_AF-A0A0B7BS27-F1
#
_entry.id   AF-A0A0B7BS27-F1
#
_cell.length_a   1.000
_cell.length_b   1.000
_cell.length_c   1.000
_cell.angle_alpha   90.00
_cell.angle_beta   90.00
_cell.angle_gamma   90.00
#
_symmetry.space_group_name_H-M   'P 1'
#
loop_
_entity.id
_entity.type
_entity.pdbx_description
1 polymer ?
#
loop_
_entity_poly.entity_id
_entity_poly.type
_entity_poly.pdbx_seq_one_letter_code
_entity_poly.pdbx_strand_id
1 'polypeptide(L)'
;MNDILKKRRWKWLGHVMRMRQEMPARIALTWTPEGKRKKGRPRTTWRRMMEEELDTASLTWGSALKVARDRRAWKVLSEAPCVTRHDGIK
;
A
#
# COMPACT_ATOMS: atom_id res chain seq x y z
N MET A 1 14.42 -4.67 -10.57
CA MET A 1 13.71 -3.53 -11.21
C MET A 1 12.45 -3.07 -10.44
N ASN A 2 11.82 -3.93 -9.62
CA ASN A 2 10.58 -3.61 -8.88
C ASN A 2 10.77 -2.88 -7.53
N ASP A 3 11.97 -2.90 -6.94
CA ASP A 3 12.19 -2.35 -5.59
C ASP A 3 12.10 -0.82 -5.52
N ILE A 4 12.52 -0.10 -6.57
CA ILE A 4 12.43 1.37 -6.59
C ILE A 4 10.97 1.82 -6.65
N LEU A 5 10.15 1.16 -7.48
CA LEU A 5 8.72 1.43 -7.58
C LEU A 5 7.99 1.05 -6.30
N LYS A 6 8.36 -0.08 -5.66
CA LYS A 6 7.84 -0.47 -4.34
C LYS A 6 8.18 0.58 -3.28
N LYS A 7 9.46 0.97 -3.17
CA LYS A 7 9.92 2.03 -2.25
C LYS A 7 9.15 3.34 -2.45
N ARG A 8 8.96 3.80 -3.70
CA ARG A 8 8.19 5.02 -4.00
C ARG A 8 6.72 4.89 -3.59
N ARG A 9 6.08 3.75 -3.86
CA ARG A 9 4.70 3.49 -3.44
C ARG A 9 4.55 3.48 -1.92
N TRP A 10 5.46 2.84 -1.18
CA TRP A 10 5.45 2.85 0.28
C TRP A 10 5.69 4.24 0.86
N LYS A 11 6.60 5.03 0.27
CA LYS A 11 6.79 6.43 0.65
C LYS A 11 5.52 7.26 0.44
N TRP A 12 4.86 7.10 -0.71
CA TRP A 12 3.60 7.78 -1.02
C TRP A 12 2.47 7.34 -0.08
N LEU A 13 2.30 6.03 0.13
CA LEU A 13 1.31 5.48 1.05
C LEU A 13 1.48 6.06 2.45
N GLY A 14 2.70 6.05 3.00
CA GLY A 14 2.97 6.65 4.30
C GLY A 14 2.74 8.15 4.35
N HIS A 15 2.96 8.88 3.25
CA HIS A 15 2.66 10.31 3.17
C HIS A 15 1.16 10.58 3.22
N VAL A 16 0.38 9.90 2.37
CA VAL A 16 -1.10 9.97 2.38
C VAL A 16 -1.64 9.49 3.72
N MET A 17 -1.01 8.49 4.34
CA MET A 17 -1.47 7.94 5.60
C MET A 17 -1.42 8.92 6.78
N ARG A 18 -0.51 9.90 6.69
CA ARG A 18 -0.30 10.96 7.68
C ARG A 18 -1.08 12.25 7.37
N MET A 19 -1.70 12.35 6.19
CA MET A 19 -2.54 13.50 5.86
C MET A 19 -3.77 13.56 6.78
N ARG A 20 -4.32 14.77 6.92
CA ARG A 20 -5.61 14.97 7.60
C ARG A 20 -6.71 14.16 6.88
N GLN A 21 -7.70 13.73 7.64
CA GLN A 21 -8.78 12.89 7.12
C GLN A 21 -9.61 13.58 6.03
N GLU A 22 -9.70 14.91 6.05
CA GLU A 22 -10.47 15.67 5.04
C GLU A 22 -9.73 15.81 3.69
N MET A 23 -8.46 15.41 3.62
CA MET A 23 -7.68 15.56 2.38
C MET A 23 -8.20 14.62 1.28
N PRO A 24 -8.42 15.09 0.04
CA PRO A 24 -8.92 14.26 -1.04
C PRO A 24 -8.11 12.98 -1.28
N ALA A 25 -6.78 13.04 -1.14
CA ALA A 25 -5.92 11.86 -1.27
C ALA A 25 -6.17 10.82 -0.16
N ARG A 26 -6.46 11.27 1.07
CA ARG A 26 -6.77 10.42 2.22
C ARG A 26 -8.15 9.76 2.07
N ILE A 27 -9.13 10.51 1.58
CA ILE A 27 -10.46 9.99 1.25
C ILE A 27 -10.38 8.98 0.10
N ALA A 28 -9.69 9.32 -0.99
CA ALA A 28 -9.50 8.45 -2.15
C ALA A 28 -8.80 7.12 -1.77
N LEU A 29 -7.89 7.17 -0.78
CA LEU A 29 -7.22 6.00 -0.24
C LEU A 29 -8.20 5.02 0.43
N THR A 30 -9.28 5.51 1.04
CA THR A 30 -10.32 4.70 1.71
C THR A 30 -11.57 4.50 0.85
N TRP A 31 -11.69 5.19 -0.28
CA TRP A 31 -12.83 5.07 -1.17
C TRP A 31 -12.89 3.72 -1.89
N THR A 32 -14.08 3.15 -1.96
CA THR A 32 -14.40 1.94 -2.71
C THR A 32 -15.43 2.32 -3.76
N PRO A 33 -15.10 2.29 -5.05
CA PRO A 33 -16.05 2.67 -6.09
C PRO A 33 -17.13 1.59 -6.22
N GLU A 34 -18.39 2.00 -6.08
CA GLU A 34 -19.55 1.14 -6.32
C GLU A 34 -19.79 0.94 -7.83
N GLY A 35 -20.28 -0.24 -8.20
CA GLY A 35 -20.70 -0.54 -9.57
C GLY A 35 -19.86 -1.59 -10.31
N LYS A 36 -20.33 -1.94 -11.51
CA LYS A 36 -19.74 -3.00 -12.34
C LYS A 36 -18.47 -2.51 -13.04
N ARG A 37 -17.39 -3.30 -12.96
CA ARG A 37 -16.14 -3.06 -13.68
C ARG A 37 -16.36 -3.10 -15.20
N LYS A 38 -15.96 -2.04 -15.93
CA LYS A 38 -15.93 -2.04 -17.40
C LYS A 38 -14.86 -3.01 -17.93
N LYS A 39 -15.14 -3.61 -19.11
CA LYS A 39 -14.19 -4.48 -19.84
C LYS A 39 -12.94 -3.66 -20.20
N GLY A 40 -11.75 -4.24 -20.02
CA GLY A 40 -10.46 -3.58 -20.28
C GLY A 40 -9.81 -2.88 -19.07
N ARG A 41 -10.52 -2.69 -17.95
CA ARG A 41 -9.89 -2.14 -16.72
C ARG A 41 -8.95 -3.18 -16.09
N PRO A 42 -7.75 -2.80 -15.63
CA PRO A 42 -6.85 -3.71 -14.91
C PRO A 42 -7.55 -4.42 -13.74
N ARG A 43 -7.25 -5.72 -13.58
CA ARG A 43 -7.84 -6.59 -12.56
C ARG A 43 -7.41 -6.21 -11.16
N THR A 44 -6.15 -5.83 -11.00
CA THR A 44 -5.56 -5.34 -9.75
C THR A 44 -5.81 -3.83 -9.62
N THR A 45 -6.36 -3.42 -8.48
CA THR A 45 -6.41 -2.00 -8.11
C THR A 45 -5.15 -1.64 -7.34
N TRP A 46 -4.80 -0.36 -7.28
CA TRP A 46 -3.71 0.12 -6.44
C TRP A 46 -3.89 -0.31 -4.99
N ARG A 47 -5.13 -0.26 -4.46
CA ARG A 47 -5.44 -0.73 -3.10
C ARG A 47 -5.10 -2.21 -2.90
N ARG A 48 -5.60 -3.12 -3.76
CA ARG A 48 -5.34 -4.57 -3.63
C ARG A 48 -3.85 -4.87 -3.69
N MET A 49 -3.14 -4.20 -4.59
CA MET A 49 -1.69 -4.31 -4.70
C MET A 49 -0.96 -3.85 -3.42
N MET A 50 -1.45 -2.79 -2.75
CA MET A 50 -0.89 -2.37 -1.46
C MET A 50 -1.28 -3.31 -0.32
N GLU A 51 -2.50 -3.85 -0.31
CA GLU A 51 -2.92 -4.85 0.68
C GLU A 51 -2.05 -6.11 0.60
N GLU A 52 -1.77 -6.61 -0.61
CA GLU A 52 -0.84 -7.73 -0.83
C GLU A 52 0.59 -7.39 -0.35
N GLU A 53 1.07 -6.17 -0.60
CA GLU A 53 2.39 -5.75 -0.12
C GLU A 53 2.46 -5.57 1.39
N LEU A 54 1.39 -5.08 2.02
CA LEU A 54 1.29 -4.97 3.46
C LEU A 54 1.21 -6.36 4.11
N ASP A 55 0.47 -7.29 3.51
CA ASP A 55 0.40 -8.68 3.94
C ASP A 55 1.76 -9.37 3.87
N THR A 56 2.55 -9.10 2.81
CA THR A 56 3.94 -9.55 2.71
C THR A 56 4.81 -9.03 3.87
N ALA A 57 4.47 -7.86 4.42
CA ALA A 57 5.12 -7.29 5.60
C ALA A 57 4.44 -7.66 6.93
N SER A 58 3.48 -8.60 6.91
CA SER A 58 2.66 -9.00 8.06
C SER A 58 1.92 -7.83 8.73
N LEU A 59 1.49 -6.86 7.92
CA LEU A 59 0.75 -5.68 8.35
C LEU A 59 -0.67 -5.71 7.80
N THR A 60 -1.63 -5.47 8.68
CA THR A 60 -2.97 -5.07 8.27
C THR A 60 -2.98 -3.60 7.85
N TRP A 61 -4.03 -3.18 7.16
CA TRP A 61 -4.23 -1.77 6.85
C TRP A 61 -4.25 -0.88 8.10
N GLY A 62 -4.91 -1.35 9.16
CA GLY A 62 -5.01 -0.64 10.45
C GLY A 62 -3.67 -0.51 11.16
N SER A 63 -2.84 -1.57 11.16
CA SER A 63 -1.50 -1.50 11.74
C SER A 63 -0.58 -0.61 10.90
N ALA A 64 -0.67 -0.67 9.58
CA ALA A 64 0.07 0.22 8.68
C ALA A 64 -0.25 1.70 8.97
N LEU A 65 -1.54 2.04 9.17
CA LEU A 65 -1.95 3.40 9.55
C LEU A 65 -1.34 3.87 10.88
N LYS A 66 -1.24 2.97 11.87
CA LYS A 66 -0.63 3.27 13.18
C LYS A 66 0.87 3.49 13.01
N VAL A 67 1.56 2.58 12.32
CA VAL A 67 3.02 2.66 12.12
C VAL A 67 3.39 3.85 11.24
N ALA A 68 2.59 4.20 10.24
CA ALA A 68 2.85 5.35 9.37
C ALA A 68 2.91 6.69 10.12
N ARG A 69 2.32 6.80 11.33
CA ARG A 69 2.45 7.99 12.17
C ARG A 69 3.88 8.20 12.64
N ASP A 70 4.60 7.11 12.92
CA ASP A 70 6.03 7.16 13.21
C ASP A 70 6.83 7.16 11.89
N ARG A 71 7.40 8.32 11.55
CA ARG A 71 8.18 8.50 10.33
C ARG A 71 9.43 7.63 10.29
N ARG A 72 10.06 7.35 11.43
CA ARG A 72 11.28 6.53 11.49
C ARG A 72 10.92 5.07 11.28
N ALA A 73 9.93 4.56 12.01
CA ALA A 73 9.44 3.19 11.84
C ALA A 73 8.96 2.95 10.40
N TRP A 74 8.20 3.88 9.83
CA TRP A 74 7.76 3.78 8.44
C TRP A 74 8.90 3.82 7.43
N LYS A 75 9.93 4.66 7.66
CA LYS A 75 11.11 4.71 6.78
C LYS A 75 11.82 3.37 6.74
N VAL A 76 12.05 2.75 7.91
CA VAL A 76 12.67 1.41 8.00
C VAL A 76 11.85 0.39 7.21
N LEU A 77 10.53 0.34 7.39
CA LEU A 77 9.67 -0.56 6.61
C LEU A 77 9.69 -0.29 5.11
N SER A 78 9.70 0.99 4.72
CA SER A 78 9.71 1.38 3.30
C SER A 78 11.04 1.12 2.61
N GLU A 79 12.13 1.04 3.38
CA GLU A 79 13.49 0.85 2.87
C GLU A 79 13.98 -0.58 3.02
N ALA A 80 13.45 -1.32 4.00
CA ALA A 80 13.61 -2.76 4.18
C ALA A 80 13.03 -3.47 2.96
N PRO A 81 13.86 -4.03 2.07
CA PRO A 81 13.38 -4.91 1.03
C PRO A 81 13.09 -6.24 1.71
N CYS A 82 11.86 -6.47 2.17
CA CYS A 82 11.53 -7.78 2.75
C CYS A 82 11.31 -8.81 1.63
N VAL A 83 12.27 -9.75 1.60
CA VAL A 83 12.24 -11.16 1.19
C VAL A 83 11.02 -11.56 0.36
N THR A 84 11.24 -11.79 -0.93
CA THR A 84 10.29 -12.52 -1.78
C THR A 84 10.15 -13.94 -1.23
N ARG A 85 9.03 -14.26 -0.55
CA ARG A 85 8.55 -15.65 -0.56
C ARG A 85 8.11 -15.94 -1.98
N HIS A 86 9.00 -16.58 -2.72
CA HIS A 86 8.69 -17.16 -4.01
C HIS A 86 7.98 -18.48 -3.73
N ASP A 87 6.72 -18.41 -3.28
CA ASP A 87 5.89 -19.61 -3.24
C ASP A 87 5.47 -19.88 -4.69
N GLY A 88 6.22 -20.80 -5.30
CA GLY A 88 5.96 -21.31 -6.63
C GLY A 88 4.57 -21.92 -6.68
N ILE A 89 3.69 -21.28 -7.45
CA ILE A 89 2.48 -21.91 -7.94
C ILE A 89 2.92 -22.77 -9.13
N LYS A 90 2.92 -24.09 -8.92
CA LYS A 90 2.77 -25.08 -9.99
C LYS A 90 1.32 -25.07 -10.47
#